data_AF-A0A2N0V3Y7-F1
#
_entry.id   AF-A0A2N0V3Y7-F1
#
_cell.length_a   1.000
_cell.length_b   1.000
_cell.length_c   1.000
_cell.angle_alpha   90.00
_cell.angle_beta   90.00
_cell.angle_gamma   90.00
#
_symmetry.space_group_name_H-M   'P 1'
#
loop_
_entity.id
_entity.type
_entity.pdbx_description
1 polymer ?
#
loop_
_entity_poly.entity_id
_entity_poly.type
_entity_poly.pdbx_seq_one_letter_code
_entity_poly.pdbx_strand_id
1 'polypeptide(L)'
;MKKLLMSGLFFACIPYSEGYAATTLYTQDFENPNAGAFVNDSGDVNIFNPINALYGGQPAGFQFAQTFTVETLRIGGTQAWGAGFLDPQARAGNYAISMLSSAQNDLLGLSFNIGTHKYLNFQMDVSSIDLDRWGGPFVASGGVAPVFRFSLFDNPGGGNGVTGGTLLSFADVTGTATALKNTFDWTNHIIALDATGNTNGNVILQIDELQGGYAALDNFVIAASDKPSDVGQVPIPAAAWLFGSGLLGLLARRPSKRR
;
A
#
# COMPACT_ATOMS: atom_id res chain seq x y z
N MET A 1 -29.06 10.14 60.65
CA MET A 1 -29.44 9.85 59.25
C MET A 1 -28.33 10.32 58.32
N LYS A 2 -27.49 9.41 57.81
CA LYS A 2 -26.50 9.70 56.76
C LYS A 2 -26.75 8.72 55.61
N LYS A 3 -27.07 9.27 54.43
CA LYS A 3 -27.36 8.54 53.20
C LYS A 3 -26.07 7.90 52.68
N LEU A 4 -26.07 6.57 52.52
CA LEU A 4 -25.05 5.85 51.75
C LEU A 4 -25.37 6.04 50.27
N LEU A 5 -24.45 6.63 49.49
CA LEU A 5 -24.52 6.61 48.04
C LEU A 5 -23.93 5.28 47.54
N MET A 6 -24.79 4.45 46.93
CA MET A 6 -24.37 3.33 46.08
C MET A 6 -23.77 3.91 44.79
N SER A 7 -22.46 3.75 44.60
CA SER A 7 -21.83 3.89 43.29
C SER A 7 -21.98 2.55 42.55
N GLY A 8 -22.86 2.51 41.55
CA GLY A 8 -23.02 1.37 40.67
C GLY A 8 -21.80 1.23 39.75
N LEU A 9 -21.20 0.04 39.73
CA LEU A 9 -20.29 -0.38 38.67
C LEU A 9 -21.13 -0.59 37.40
N PHE A 10 -20.95 0.26 36.39
CA PHE A 10 -21.36 -0.05 35.03
C PHE A 10 -20.36 -1.04 34.44
N PHE A 11 -20.72 -2.32 34.39
CA PHE A 11 -20.07 -3.29 33.51
C PHE A 11 -20.53 -3.00 32.08
N ALA A 12 -19.65 -2.42 31.26
CA ALA A 12 -19.87 -2.37 29.83
C ALA A 12 -19.69 -3.80 29.27
N CYS A 13 -20.79 -4.47 28.93
CA CYS A 13 -20.75 -5.65 28.08
C CYS A 13 -20.25 -5.21 26.70
N ILE A 14 -18.99 -5.51 26.39
CA ILE A 14 -18.46 -5.37 25.03
C ILE A 14 -18.99 -6.57 24.25
N PRO A 15 -19.80 -6.38 23.19
CA PRO A 15 -20.17 -7.48 22.32
C PRO A 15 -18.91 -7.99 21.63
N TYR A 16 -18.52 -9.24 21.91
CA TYR A 16 -17.59 -9.98 21.06
C TYR A 16 -18.31 -10.26 19.74
N SER A 17 -17.94 -9.52 18.69
CA SER A 17 -18.16 -10.03 17.33
C SER A 17 -17.14 -11.13 17.09
N GLU A 18 -17.58 -12.30 16.65
CA GLU A 18 -16.67 -13.27 16.02
C GLU A 18 -16.14 -12.63 14.74
N GLY A 19 -15.01 -11.93 14.84
CA GLY A 19 -14.30 -11.39 13.71
C GLY A 19 -13.47 -12.52 13.09
N TYR A 20 -13.76 -12.89 11.85
CA TYR A 20 -12.75 -13.50 11.01
C TYR A 20 -11.62 -12.47 10.91
N ALA A 21 -10.54 -12.66 11.67
CA ALA A 21 -9.43 -11.73 11.67
C ALA A 21 -8.66 -11.89 10.36
N ALA A 22 -8.56 -10.82 9.57
CA ALA A 22 -7.65 -10.79 8.45
C ALA A 22 -6.21 -11.03 8.93
N THR A 23 -5.47 -11.88 8.21
CA THR A 23 -4.05 -12.10 8.42
C THR A 23 -3.27 -11.16 7.51
N THR A 24 -2.69 -10.10 8.05
CA THR A 24 -1.80 -9.20 7.29
C THR A 24 -0.57 -9.99 6.83
N LEU A 25 -0.34 -10.00 5.52
CA LEU A 25 0.77 -10.70 4.88
C LEU A 25 1.91 -9.75 4.55
N TYR A 26 1.58 -8.50 4.20
CA TYR A 26 2.55 -7.53 3.76
C TYR A 26 2.05 -6.10 3.99
N THR A 27 2.94 -5.25 4.47
CA THR A 27 2.73 -3.81 4.58
C THR A 27 3.97 -3.07 4.12
N GLN A 28 3.81 -2.08 3.27
CA GLN A 28 4.93 -1.29 2.77
C GLN A 28 4.45 0.10 2.34
N ASP A 29 5.04 1.12 2.95
CA ASP A 29 4.85 2.53 2.61
C ASP A 29 6.05 3.09 1.81
N PHE A 30 7.02 2.23 1.49
CA PHE A 30 8.23 2.53 0.72
C PHE A 30 9.13 3.60 1.33
N GLU A 31 8.94 3.96 2.61
CA GLU A 31 9.67 5.06 3.24
C GLU A 31 11.13 4.74 3.56
N ASN A 32 11.46 3.45 3.62
CA ASN A 32 12.73 2.97 4.16
C ASN A 32 13.43 2.03 3.16
N PRO A 33 13.92 2.53 2.01
CA PRO A 33 14.77 1.71 1.16
C PRO A 33 16.00 1.21 1.94
N ASN A 34 16.48 0.03 1.58
CA ASN A 34 17.69 -0.58 2.10
C ASN A 34 18.83 0.44 2.09
N ALA A 35 19.62 0.45 3.16
CA ALA A 35 20.62 1.49 3.37
C ALA A 35 21.58 1.61 2.18
N GLY A 36 21.61 2.81 1.58
CA GLY A 36 22.45 3.12 0.41
C GLY A 36 21.96 2.55 -0.92
N ALA A 37 20.81 1.86 -0.95
CA ALA A 37 20.26 1.30 -2.18
C ALA A 37 19.58 2.35 -3.06
N PHE A 38 18.97 3.38 -2.49
CA PHE A 38 18.43 4.47 -3.30
C PHE A 38 19.55 5.38 -3.81
N VAL A 39 19.70 5.43 -5.12
CA VAL A 39 20.55 6.40 -5.82
C VAL A 39 19.62 7.35 -6.59
N ASN A 40 19.72 8.65 -6.34
CA ASN A 40 19.03 9.63 -7.17
C ASN A 40 19.78 9.73 -8.49
N ASP A 41 19.29 9.07 -9.53
CA ASP A 41 19.96 8.94 -10.83
C ASP A 41 19.85 10.21 -11.68
N SER A 42 19.72 11.36 -11.01
CA SER A 42 19.06 12.59 -11.45
C SER A 42 17.54 12.45 -11.42
N GLY A 43 16.80 13.55 -11.50
CA GLY A 43 15.34 13.52 -11.76
C GLY A 43 14.48 12.94 -10.64
N ASP A 44 15.04 12.76 -9.44
CA ASP A 44 14.35 12.21 -8.28
C ASP A 44 13.73 10.82 -8.53
N VAL A 45 14.46 9.97 -9.23
CA VAL A 45 14.09 8.58 -9.50
C VAL A 45 15.32 7.69 -9.37
N ASN A 46 15.10 6.43 -9.01
CA ASN A 46 16.10 5.38 -9.16
C ASN A 46 15.71 4.45 -10.32
N ILE A 47 16.57 4.38 -11.34
CA ILE A 47 16.32 3.61 -12.56
C ILE A 47 17.25 2.41 -12.71
N PHE A 48 18.36 2.38 -11.97
CA PHE A 48 19.37 1.32 -12.11
C PHE A 48 19.24 0.20 -11.08
N ASN A 49 18.74 0.49 -9.88
CA ASN A 49 18.58 -0.53 -8.86
C ASN A 49 17.18 -1.14 -8.94
N PRO A 50 17.06 -2.48 -9.05
CA PRO A 50 15.76 -3.13 -9.04
C PRO A 50 15.08 -2.94 -7.69
N ILE A 51 13.76 -3.12 -7.65
CA ILE A 51 12.95 -3.02 -6.41
C ILE A 51 13.48 -3.96 -5.32
N ASN A 52 14.03 -5.13 -5.66
CA ASN A 52 14.67 -5.99 -4.64
C ASN A 52 15.93 -5.39 -4.00
N ALA A 53 16.71 -4.58 -4.72
CA ALA A 53 17.83 -3.90 -4.10
C ALA A 53 17.32 -2.85 -3.10
N LEU A 54 16.24 -2.16 -3.44
CA LEU A 54 15.64 -1.09 -2.65
C LEU A 54 14.82 -1.61 -1.46
N TYR A 55 13.95 -2.61 -1.64
CA TYR A 55 12.98 -3.05 -0.63
C TYR A 55 12.97 -4.57 -0.41
N GLY A 56 13.83 -5.32 -1.09
CA GLY A 56 13.98 -6.75 -0.85
C GLY A 56 14.43 -7.01 0.59
N GLY A 57 13.88 -8.06 1.19
CA GLY A 57 14.09 -8.38 2.60
C GLY A 57 13.29 -7.51 3.56
N GLN A 58 12.25 -6.81 3.09
CA GLN A 58 11.33 -6.05 3.93
C GLN A 58 9.87 -6.53 3.71
N PRO A 59 9.34 -7.45 4.53
CA PRO A 59 9.96 -8.04 5.72
C PRO A 59 11.07 -9.06 5.39
N ALA A 60 11.85 -9.44 6.40
CA ALA A 60 13.00 -10.33 6.22
C ALA A 60 12.66 -11.59 5.43
N GLY A 61 13.41 -11.84 4.35
CA GLY A 61 13.18 -12.97 3.44
C GLY A 61 12.19 -12.71 2.30
N PHE A 62 11.45 -11.60 2.31
CA PHE A 62 10.58 -11.21 1.21
C PHE A 62 11.38 -10.80 -0.03
N GLN A 63 10.90 -11.13 -1.21
CA GLN A 63 11.46 -10.71 -2.50
C GLN A 63 10.32 -10.40 -3.45
N PHE A 64 10.50 -9.34 -4.23
CA PHE A 64 9.67 -9.03 -5.39
C PHE A 64 10.14 -9.85 -6.60
N ALA A 65 9.26 -10.03 -7.58
CA ALA A 65 9.66 -10.36 -8.94
C ALA A 65 9.33 -9.15 -9.82
N GLN A 66 10.17 -8.81 -10.79
CA GLN A 66 9.87 -7.72 -11.70
C GLN A 66 10.25 -8.05 -13.13
N THR A 67 9.53 -7.44 -14.06
CA THR A 67 9.89 -7.37 -15.48
C THR A 67 10.09 -5.90 -15.82
N PHE A 68 11.14 -5.61 -16.60
CA PHE A 68 11.53 -4.26 -16.99
C PHE A 68 11.75 -3.32 -15.79
N THR A 69 11.31 -2.07 -15.90
CA THR A 69 11.74 -0.93 -15.08
C THR A 69 10.63 -0.52 -14.13
N VAL A 70 10.28 -1.42 -13.20
CA VAL A 70 9.59 -0.99 -11.99
C VAL A 70 10.56 -0.13 -11.19
N GLU A 71 10.21 1.14 -11.04
CA GLU A 71 11.10 2.20 -10.56
C GLU A 71 10.68 2.71 -9.19
N THR A 72 11.56 3.45 -8.53
CA THR A 72 11.24 4.14 -7.28
C THR A 72 11.45 5.63 -7.46
N LEU A 73 10.38 6.39 -7.26
CA LEU A 73 10.40 7.84 -7.25
C LEU A 73 10.78 8.34 -5.86
N ARG A 74 11.53 9.44 -5.80
CA ARG A 74 11.80 10.20 -4.59
C ARG A 74 10.93 11.44 -4.54
N ILE A 75 10.05 11.45 -3.58
CA ILE A 75 9.14 12.56 -3.27
C ILE A 75 9.89 13.56 -2.38
N GLY A 76 9.66 14.85 -2.58
CA GLY A 76 10.38 15.90 -1.86
C GLY A 76 11.84 16.13 -2.32
N GLY A 77 12.24 15.50 -3.42
CA GLY A 77 13.42 15.91 -4.19
C GLY A 77 13.21 17.28 -4.86
N THR A 78 14.18 17.72 -5.67
CA THR A 78 14.14 19.05 -6.33
C THR A 78 14.58 19.01 -7.79
N GLN A 79 14.75 17.83 -8.37
CA GLN A 79 15.35 17.63 -9.68
C GLN A 79 14.32 17.29 -10.75
N ALA A 80 13.29 16.51 -10.42
CA ALA A 80 12.20 16.21 -11.34
C ALA A 80 11.53 17.51 -11.78
N TRP A 81 11.44 17.78 -13.08
CA TRP A 81 10.80 18.98 -13.61
C TRP A 81 11.39 20.32 -13.07
N GLY A 82 12.61 20.28 -12.51
CA GLY A 82 13.29 21.42 -11.88
C GLY A 82 12.70 21.87 -10.53
N ALA A 83 11.66 21.21 -10.03
CA ALA A 83 10.98 21.54 -8.77
C ALA A 83 10.77 20.34 -7.84
N GLY A 84 11.02 19.13 -8.32
CA GLY A 84 10.70 17.87 -7.65
C GLY A 84 9.27 17.40 -7.92
N PHE A 85 8.99 16.18 -7.43
CA PHE A 85 7.64 15.67 -7.32
C PHE A 85 6.91 16.31 -6.13
N LEU A 86 5.63 16.59 -6.31
CA LEU A 86 4.77 17.25 -5.34
C LEU A 86 3.68 16.30 -4.85
N ASP A 87 3.52 16.18 -3.54
CA ASP A 87 2.38 15.50 -2.92
C ASP A 87 1.56 16.49 -2.07
N PRO A 88 0.56 17.17 -2.66
CA PRO A 88 -0.28 18.11 -1.94
C PRO A 88 -1.25 17.43 -0.95
N GLN A 89 -1.50 16.12 -1.10
CA GLN A 89 -2.38 15.37 -0.21
C GLN A 89 -1.65 14.82 1.02
N ALA A 90 -0.31 14.85 1.02
CA ALA A 90 0.54 14.29 2.07
C ALA A 90 0.14 12.85 2.41
N ARG A 91 -0.08 12.05 1.36
CA ARG A 91 -0.47 10.63 1.46
C ARG A 91 0.70 9.71 1.26
N ALA A 92 1.60 10.05 0.36
CA ALA A 92 2.90 9.42 0.29
C ALA A 92 3.82 10.05 1.34
N GLY A 93 4.96 9.42 1.58
CA GLY A 93 6.05 10.04 2.31
C GLY A 93 7.16 10.50 1.38
N ASN A 94 8.31 9.82 1.46
CA ASN A 94 9.53 10.15 0.74
C ASN A 94 9.69 9.38 -0.56
N TYR A 95 9.00 8.26 -0.74
CA TYR A 95 9.14 7.44 -1.95
C TYR A 95 7.82 6.82 -2.38
N ALA A 96 7.74 6.46 -3.66
CA ALA A 96 6.68 5.63 -4.20
C ALA A 96 7.23 4.72 -5.30
N ILE A 97 6.52 3.64 -5.59
CA ILE A 97 6.84 2.79 -6.74
C ILE A 97 6.15 3.35 -7.97
N SER A 98 6.84 3.34 -9.10
CA SER A 98 6.27 3.72 -10.40
C SER A 98 6.44 2.62 -11.43
N MET A 99 5.52 2.61 -12.38
CA MET A 99 5.43 1.66 -13.47
C MET A 99 5.13 2.40 -14.76
N LEU A 100 5.47 1.78 -15.88
CA LEU A 100 5.25 2.27 -17.23
C LEU A 100 4.34 1.29 -17.99
N SER A 101 3.36 1.82 -18.74
CA SER A 101 2.42 1.01 -19.53
C SER A 101 2.69 1.00 -21.05
N SER A 102 3.41 2.01 -21.56
CA SER A 102 3.36 2.38 -23.00
C SER A 102 4.65 2.20 -23.79
N ALA A 103 5.82 2.22 -23.14
CA ALA A 103 7.12 1.95 -23.78
C ALA A 103 7.75 0.62 -23.35
N GLN A 104 7.44 0.20 -22.12
CA GLN A 104 7.76 -1.09 -21.54
C GLN A 104 6.49 -1.55 -20.82
N ASN A 105 6.27 -2.87 -20.76
CA ASN A 105 5.13 -3.43 -20.04
C ASN A 105 5.62 -3.88 -18.66
N ASP A 106 5.81 -2.91 -17.77
CA ASP A 106 6.36 -3.19 -16.45
C ASP A 106 5.41 -4.11 -15.68
N LEU A 107 5.97 -5.12 -15.02
CA LEU A 107 5.19 -6.04 -14.18
C LEU A 107 5.88 -6.17 -12.84
N LEU A 108 5.09 -6.12 -11.77
CA LEU A 108 5.56 -6.40 -10.40
C LEU A 108 4.81 -7.63 -9.86
N GLY A 109 5.56 -8.59 -9.35
CA GLY A 109 5.07 -9.83 -8.77
C GLY A 109 5.38 -9.91 -7.28
N LEU A 110 4.39 -10.28 -6.48
CA LEU A 110 4.53 -10.52 -5.04
C LEU A 110 3.94 -11.91 -4.74
N SER A 111 4.75 -12.76 -4.11
CA SER A 111 4.35 -14.15 -3.81
C SER A 111 4.01 -14.31 -2.34
N PHE A 112 2.86 -14.94 -2.05
CA PHE A 112 2.36 -15.12 -0.70
C PHE A 112 1.84 -16.52 -0.46
N ASN A 113 1.76 -16.92 0.81
CA ASN A 113 0.94 -18.03 1.24
C ASN A 113 -0.27 -17.48 2.00
N ILE A 114 -1.46 -17.61 1.43
CA ILE A 114 -2.73 -17.15 2.01
C ILE A 114 -3.38 -18.21 2.91
N GLY A 115 -2.73 -19.37 3.10
CA GLY A 115 -3.29 -20.51 3.82
C GLY A 115 -4.57 -21.02 3.15
N THR A 116 -5.63 -21.16 3.94
CA THR A 116 -6.95 -21.63 3.46
C THR A 116 -7.95 -20.49 3.24
N HIS A 117 -7.50 -19.23 3.27
CA HIS A 117 -8.38 -18.08 3.14
C HIS A 117 -8.95 -17.94 1.73
N LYS A 118 -10.18 -17.42 1.63
CA LYS A 118 -10.87 -17.23 0.35
C LYS A 118 -10.39 -16.05 -0.47
N TYR A 119 -9.90 -14.99 0.17
CA TYR A 119 -9.52 -13.76 -0.50
C TYR A 119 -8.10 -13.35 -0.16
N LEU A 120 -7.39 -12.85 -1.17
CA LEU A 120 -6.28 -11.93 -0.99
C LEU A 120 -6.83 -10.51 -1.16
N ASN A 121 -6.88 -9.77 -0.07
CA ASN A 121 -7.31 -8.38 -0.04
C ASN A 121 -6.09 -7.49 -0.18
N PHE A 122 -6.21 -6.43 -0.98
CA PHE A 122 -5.13 -5.49 -1.21
C PHE A 122 -5.66 -4.07 -1.15
N GLN A 123 -5.13 -3.28 -0.21
CA GLN A 123 -5.26 -1.84 -0.17
C GLN A 123 -3.99 -1.19 -0.73
N MET A 124 -4.18 -0.18 -1.56
CA MET A 124 -3.12 0.62 -2.16
C MET A 124 -3.59 2.05 -2.46
N ASP A 125 -2.64 2.96 -2.59
CA ASP A 125 -2.87 4.25 -3.24
C ASP A 125 -2.35 4.20 -4.69
N VAL A 126 -3.09 4.84 -5.59
CA VAL A 126 -2.78 4.94 -7.03
C VAL A 126 -2.76 6.40 -7.44
N SER A 127 -1.77 6.80 -8.22
CA SER A 127 -1.73 8.14 -8.80
C SER A 127 -1.15 8.18 -10.21
N SER A 128 -1.65 9.06 -11.06
CA SER A 128 -0.96 9.43 -12.29
C SER A 128 0.22 10.33 -11.96
N ILE A 129 1.37 10.04 -12.55
CA ILE A 129 2.58 10.85 -12.44
C ILE A 129 3.39 10.68 -13.73
N ASP A 130 4.38 11.52 -13.98
CA ASP A 130 5.18 11.43 -15.20
C ASP A 130 6.65 11.77 -14.96
N LEU A 131 7.49 11.27 -15.86
CA LEU A 131 8.93 11.42 -15.81
C LEU A 131 9.40 12.49 -16.81
N ASP A 132 10.25 13.43 -16.40
CA ASP A 132 10.78 14.49 -17.29
C ASP A 132 12.02 14.06 -18.08
N ARG A 133 12.46 12.82 -17.89
CA ARG A 133 13.77 12.29 -18.29
C ARG A 133 13.63 10.83 -18.72
N TRP A 134 14.74 10.26 -19.21
CA TRP A 134 14.85 8.85 -19.65
C TRP A 134 13.77 8.39 -20.63
N GLY A 135 13.36 9.28 -21.54
CA GLY A 135 12.36 8.98 -22.57
C GLY A 135 10.95 9.45 -22.24
N GLY A 136 10.71 9.96 -21.03
CA GLY A 136 9.49 10.69 -20.71
C GLY A 136 9.46 12.09 -21.34
N PRO A 137 8.31 12.79 -21.29
CA PRO A 137 7.06 12.40 -20.65
C PRO A 137 6.32 11.28 -21.40
N PHE A 138 5.70 10.39 -20.64
CA PHE A 138 4.91 9.26 -21.13
C PHE A 138 3.40 9.50 -21.04
N VAL A 139 2.95 10.36 -20.13
CA VAL A 139 1.54 10.69 -19.97
C VAL A 139 1.12 11.69 -21.05
N ALA A 140 0.05 11.37 -21.77
CA ALA A 140 -0.42 12.19 -22.88
C ALA A 140 -0.79 13.62 -22.43
N SER A 141 -0.61 14.60 -23.33
CA SER A 141 -0.98 15.99 -23.07
C SER A 141 -2.47 16.10 -22.72
N GLY A 142 -2.77 16.61 -21.52
CA GLY A 142 -4.13 16.68 -20.97
C GLY A 142 -4.42 15.66 -19.88
N GLY A 143 -3.52 14.70 -19.66
CA GLY A 143 -3.65 13.67 -18.63
C GLY A 143 -4.41 12.44 -19.11
N VAL A 144 -4.08 11.29 -18.53
CA VAL A 144 -4.79 10.03 -18.72
C VAL A 144 -4.95 9.36 -17.36
N ALA A 145 -6.13 8.83 -17.08
CA ALA A 145 -6.35 8.07 -15.85
C ALA A 145 -5.56 6.76 -15.94
N PRO A 146 -4.70 6.44 -14.94
CA PRO A 146 -3.99 5.20 -14.92
C PRO A 146 -4.95 4.07 -14.59
N VAL A 147 -4.77 2.93 -15.24
CA VAL A 147 -5.53 1.70 -15.00
C VAL A 147 -4.56 0.60 -14.65
N PHE A 148 -4.62 0.13 -13.41
CA PHE A 148 -3.86 -1.02 -12.96
C PHE A 148 -4.72 -2.27 -12.95
N ARG A 149 -4.20 -3.37 -13.46
CA ARG A 149 -4.74 -4.71 -13.25
C ARG A 149 -3.95 -5.44 -12.18
N PHE A 150 -4.69 -5.97 -11.23
CA PHE A 150 -4.18 -6.84 -10.18
C PHE A 150 -4.67 -8.25 -10.45
N SER A 151 -3.77 -9.16 -10.81
CA SER A 151 -4.09 -10.54 -11.15
C SER A 151 -3.58 -11.48 -10.06
N LEU A 152 -4.41 -12.41 -9.61
CA LEU A 152 -4.06 -13.44 -8.65
C LEU A 152 -3.89 -14.78 -9.36
N PHE A 153 -2.69 -15.34 -9.32
CA PHE A 153 -2.38 -16.64 -9.90
C PHE A 153 -2.18 -17.69 -8.80
N ASP A 154 -2.63 -18.92 -9.06
CA ASP A 154 -2.24 -20.11 -8.30
C ASP A 154 -0.74 -20.36 -8.46
N ASN A 155 -0.04 -20.65 -7.37
CA ASN A 155 1.41 -20.82 -7.37
C ASN A 155 1.82 -22.08 -6.58
N PRO A 156 1.44 -23.29 -7.03
CA PRO A 156 1.67 -24.52 -6.27
C PRO A 156 3.15 -24.79 -5.98
N GLY A 157 4.05 -24.30 -6.85
CA GLY A 157 5.49 -24.43 -6.66
C GLY A 157 6.09 -23.49 -5.61
N GLY A 158 5.33 -22.49 -5.13
CA GLY A 158 5.79 -21.49 -4.16
C GLY A 158 6.94 -20.61 -4.68
N GLY A 159 7.13 -20.56 -6.00
CA GLY A 159 8.21 -19.80 -6.63
C GLY A 159 7.92 -18.31 -6.63
N ASN A 160 8.96 -17.48 -6.66
CA ASN A 160 8.80 -16.04 -6.84
C ASN A 160 8.77 -15.70 -8.34
N GLY A 161 7.72 -15.01 -8.80
CA GLY A 161 7.54 -14.69 -10.21
C GLY A 161 6.51 -13.60 -10.46
N VAL A 162 6.47 -13.07 -11.68
CA VAL A 162 5.46 -12.08 -12.14
C VAL A 162 4.20 -12.75 -12.70
N THR A 163 4.20 -14.08 -12.84
CA THR A 163 3.05 -14.88 -13.24
C THR A 163 3.17 -16.26 -12.60
N GLY A 164 2.06 -16.96 -12.48
CA GLY A 164 1.95 -18.31 -11.92
C GLY A 164 0.91 -19.12 -12.69
N GLY A 165 0.75 -20.39 -12.30
CA GLY A 165 -0.05 -21.41 -12.98
C GLY A 165 -1.39 -20.93 -13.56
N THR A 166 -2.48 -21.06 -12.78
CA THR A 166 -3.83 -20.70 -13.23
C THR A 166 -4.18 -19.30 -12.72
N LEU A 167 -4.72 -18.43 -13.57
CA LEU A 167 -5.34 -17.18 -13.13
C LEU A 167 -6.61 -17.49 -12.33
N LEU A 168 -6.64 -17.10 -11.06
CA LEU A 168 -7.75 -17.32 -10.14
C LEU A 168 -8.75 -16.16 -10.18
N SER A 169 -8.24 -14.93 -10.12
CA SER A 169 -9.06 -13.71 -10.11
C SER A 169 -8.26 -12.52 -10.61
N PHE A 170 -8.95 -11.46 -11.02
CA PHE A 170 -8.32 -10.18 -11.28
C PHE A 170 -9.27 -9.04 -10.92
N ALA A 171 -8.71 -7.85 -10.66
CA ALA A 171 -9.45 -6.61 -10.50
C ALA A 171 -8.71 -5.48 -11.21
N ASP A 172 -9.47 -4.60 -11.86
CA ASP A 172 -8.95 -3.38 -12.46
C ASP A 172 -9.28 -2.19 -11.55
N VAL A 173 -8.31 -1.32 -11.35
CA VAL A 173 -8.45 -0.09 -10.57
C VAL A 173 -8.06 1.08 -11.45
N THR A 174 -8.89 2.13 -11.42
CA THR A 174 -8.65 3.36 -12.17
C THR A 174 -8.35 4.51 -11.20
N GLY A 175 -7.21 5.17 -11.40
CA GLY A 175 -6.87 6.41 -10.69
C GLY A 175 -7.53 7.64 -11.31
N THR A 176 -7.20 8.83 -10.79
CA THR A 176 -7.66 10.09 -11.38
C THR A 176 -6.74 10.51 -12.53
N ALA A 177 -7.33 10.96 -13.65
CA ALA A 177 -6.57 11.62 -14.71
C ALA A 177 -6.13 13.02 -14.27
N THR A 178 -4.86 13.36 -14.46
CA THR A 178 -4.37 14.73 -14.23
C THR A 178 -3.43 15.17 -15.35
N ALA A 179 -3.51 16.45 -15.69
CA ALA A 179 -2.55 17.08 -16.60
C ALA A 179 -1.26 17.52 -15.90
N LEU A 180 -1.22 17.47 -14.56
CA LEU A 180 -0.06 17.84 -13.76
C LEU A 180 0.93 16.67 -13.74
N LYS A 181 2.06 16.85 -14.42
CA LYS A 181 3.05 15.78 -14.66
C LYS A 181 3.87 15.41 -13.44
N ASN A 182 4.08 16.34 -12.51
CA ASN A 182 4.94 16.15 -11.36
C ASN A 182 4.19 16.21 -10.03
N THR A 183 2.85 16.17 -10.06
CA THR A 183 2.01 16.31 -8.87
C THR A 183 1.16 15.07 -8.71
N PHE A 184 1.32 14.38 -7.59
CA PHE A 184 0.46 13.26 -7.24
C PHE A 184 -0.97 13.74 -6.94
N ASP A 185 -1.92 12.99 -7.47
CA ASP A 185 -3.32 12.95 -7.08
C ASP A 185 -3.68 11.51 -6.73
N TRP A 186 -3.42 11.15 -5.48
CA TRP A 186 -3.62 9.82 -4.92
C TRP A 186 -5.09 9.49 -4.73
N THR A 187 -5.45 8.29 -5.16
CA THR A 187 -6.73 7.65 -4.89
C THR A 187 -6.49 6.35 -4.13
N ASN A 188 -7.23 6.14 -3.03
CA ASN A 188 -7.12 4.92 -2.25
C ASN A 188 -8.13 3.89 -2.75
N HIS A 189 -7.67 2.65 -2.90
CA HIS A 189 -8.49 1.53 -3.34
C HIS A 189 -8.28 0.32 -2.43
N ILE A 190 -9.34 -0.48 -2.28
CA ILE A 190 -9.28 -1.78 -1.63
C ILE A 190 -9.97 -2.79 -2.54
N ILE A 191 -9.20 -3.76 -3.03
CA ILE A 191 -9.71 -4.85 -3.86
C ILE A 191 -9.70 -6.17 -3.07
N ALA A 192 -10.54 -7.10 -3.52
CA ALA A 192 -10.58 -8.47 -3.02
C ALA A 192 -10.43 -9.42 -4.21
N LEU A 193 -9.35 -10.19 -4.23
CA LEU A 193 -9.07 -11.18 -5.27
C LEU A 193 -9.49 -12.55 -4.76
N ASP A 194 -10.42 -13.19 -5.46
CA ASP A 194 -10.93 -14.52 -5.11
C ASP A 194 -9.86 -15.57 -5.38
N ALA A 195 -9.46 -16.28 -4.33
CA ALA A 195 -8.47 -17.34 -4.39
C ALA A 195 -9.10 -18.74 -4.51
N THR A 196 -10.42 -18.83 -4.74
CA THR A 196 -11.10 -20.10 -5.01
C THR A 196 -10.43 -20.80 -6.19
N GLY A 197 -9.97 -22.04 -5.95
CA GLY A 197 -9.19 -22.80 -6.92
C GLY A 197 -7.68 -22.82 -6.66
N ASN A 198 -7.19 -22.01 -5.71
CA ASN A 198 -5.83 -22.16 -5.15
C ASN A 198 -5.64 -23.57 -4.60
N THR A 199 -4.51 -24.19 -4.94
CA THR A 199 -4.27 -25.62 -4.69
C THR A 199 -3.59 -25.90 -3.36
N ASN A 200 -2.76 -24.99 -2.84
CA ASN A 200 -1.99 -25.23 -1.61
C ASN A 200 -1.72 -23.98 -0.75
N GLY A 201 -2.45 -22.90 -1.00
CA GLY A 201 -2.29 -21.65 -0.27
C GLY A 201 -1.31 -20.67 -0.91
N ASN A 202 -0.41 -21.14 -1.78
CA ASN A 202 0.58 -20.26 -2.41
C ASN A 202 -0.01 -19.57 -3.65
N VAL A 203 0.18 -18.25 -3.73
CA VAL A 203 -0.33 -17.41 -4.82
C VAL A 203 0.73 -16.41 -5.27
N ILE A 204 0.55 -15.88 -6.47
CA ILE A 204 1.28 -14.70 -6.99
C ILE A 204 0.25 -13.61 -7.25
N LEU A 205 0.46 -12.45 -6.62
CA LEU A 205 -0.16 -11.19 -7.01
C LEU A 205 0.72 -10.54 -8.07
N GLN A 206 0.19 -10.38 -9.28
CA GLN A 206 0.79 -9.58 -10.33
C GLN A 206 0.10 -8.21 -10.37
N ILE A 207 0.92 -7.17 -10.51
CA ILE A 207 0.52 -5.79 -10.74
C ILE A 207 0.99 -5.42 -12.14
N ASP A 208 0.09 -4.85 -12.94
CA ASP A 208 0.31 -4.47 -14.33
C ASP A 208 -0.37 -3.11 -14.60
N GLU A 209 0.37 -2.13 -15.11
CA GLU A 209 -0.23 -0.87 -15.56
C GLU A 209 -0.71 -1.06 -17.01
N LEU A 210 -2.02 -1.15 -17.21
CA LEU A 210 -2.61 -1.35 -18.53
C LEU A 210 -2.70 -0.04 -19.34
N GLN A 211 -2.84 1.08 -18.65
CA GLN A 211 -3.04 2.40 -19.23
C GLN A 211 -2.55 3.46 -18.24
N GLY A 212 -2.15 4.62 -18.75
CA GLY A 212 -1.74 5.79 -17.97
C GLY A 212 -0.52 6.43 -18.60
N GLY A 213 0.32 5.61 -19.24
CA GLY A 213 1.60 6.02 -19.76
C GLY A 213 2.66 5.68 -18.74
N TYR A 214 2.60 6.35 -17.58
CA TYR A 214 3.39 6.13 -16.37
C TYR A 214 2.50 6.45 -15.16
N ALA A 215 2.64 5.67 -14.09
CA ALA A 215 1.83 5.85 -12.89
C ALA A 215 2.52 5.32 -11.64
N ALA A 216 2.06 5.77 -10.47
CA ALA A 216 2.63 5.41 -9.18
C ALA A 216 1.65 4.68 -8.27
N LEU A 217 2.23 3.87 -7.40
CA LEU A 217 1.62 3.02 -6.39
C LEU A 217 2.34 3.21 -5.05
N ASP A 218 1.56 3.26 -3.96
CA ASP A 218 2.09 3.41 -2.61
C ASP A 218 1.16 2.79 -1.54
N ASN A 219 1.59 2.78 -0.28
CA ASN A 219 0.82 2.42 0.92
C ASN A 219 0.16 1.04 0.85
N PHE A 220 0.97 0.03 0.54
CA PHE A 220 0.50 -1.35 0.39
C PHE A 220 0.09 -1.94 1.73
N VAL A 221 -1.12 -2.48 1.79
CA VAL A 221 -1.55 -3.41 2.83
C VAL A 221 -2.21 -4.61 2.16
N ILE A 222 -1.56 -5.77 2.28
CA ILE A 222 -2.04 -7.03 1.73
C ILE A 222 -2.38 -7.97 2.88
N ALA A 223 -3.58 -8.52 2.86
CA ALA A 223 -4.06 -9.45 3.87
C ALA A 223 -4.82 -10.62 3.25
N ALA A 224 -4.74 -11.77 3.89
CA ALA A 224 -5.60 -12.91 3.58
C ALA A 224 -6.77 -12.97 4.57
N SER A 225 -8.00 -13.16 4.08
CA SER A 225 -9.16 -13.37 4.93
C SER A 225 -10.29 -14.09 4.18
N ASP A 226 -11.32 -14.51 4.92
CA ASP A 226 -12.54 -15.09 4.34
C ASP A 226 -13.60 -14.04 3.98
N LYS A 227 -13.28 -12.75 4.16
CA LYS A 227 -14.17 -11.62 3.90
C LYS A 227 -13.55 -10.70 2.84
N PRO A 228 -14.29 -10.37 1.77
CA PRO A 228 -13.78 -9.46 0.75
C PRO A 228 -13.53 -8.06 1.34
N SER A 229 -12.43 -7.44 0.90
CA SER A 229 -11.95 -6.11 1.26
C SER A 229 -11.57 -5.95 2.74
N ASP A 230 -11.36 -7.06 3.45
CA ASP A 230 -10.88 -7.03 4.83
C ASP A 230 -9.36 -7.09 4.88
N VAL A 231 -8.75 -5.90 5.01
CA VAL A 231 -7.30 -5.71 5.20
C VAL A 231 -6.89 -5.66 6.67
N GLY A 232 -7.82 -5.98 7.58
CA GLY A 232 -7.64 -5.90 9.02
C GLY A 232 -7.75 -4.47 9.58
N GLN A 233 -7.73 -4.36 10.91
CA GLN A 233 -7.50 -3.06 11.56
C GLN A 233 -5.99 -2.81 11.54
N VAL A 234 -5.51 -1.81 10.80
CA VAL A 234 -4.12 -1.33 10.93
C VAL A 234 -3.94 -0.92 12.39
N PRO A 235 -3.04 -1.56 13.18
CA PRO A 235 -2.89 -1.22 14.57
C PRO A 235 -2.50 0.26 14.70
N ILE A 236 -3.41 1.08 15.24
CA ILE A 236 -3.03 2.44 15.64
C ILE A 236 -1.88 2.25 16.64
N PRO A 237 -0.72 2.90 16.45
CA PRO A 237 0.41 2.77 17.37
C PRO A 237 -0.09 2.93 18.80
N ALA A 238 0.31 2.03 19.71
CA ALA A 238 -0.12 2.07 21.11
C ALA A 238 0.08 3.46 21.75
N ALA A 239 1.00 4.26 21.21
CA ALA A 239 1.19 5.67 21.52
C ALA A 239 -0.07 6.53 21.38
N ALA A 240 -0.90 6.35 20.35
CA ALA A 240 -2.13 7.13 20.18
C ALA A 240 -3.20 6.76 21.22
N TRP A 241 -3.28 5.48 21.60
CA TRP A 241 -4.14 5.02 22.69
C TRP A 241 -3.67 5.54 24.05
N LEU A 242 -2.35 5.54 24.29
CA LEU A 242 -1.74 6.15 25.47
C LEU A 242 -1.95 7.67 25.51
N PHE A 243 -1.85 8.34 24.38
CA PHE A 243 -2.06 9.79 24.29
C PHE A 243 -3.53 10.15 24.54
N GLY A 244 -4.46 9.42 23.92
CA GLY A 244 -5.90 9.61 24.11
C GLY A 244 -6.36 9.31 25.54
N SER A 245 -5.87 8.21 26.15
CA SER A 245 -6.19 7.89 27.55
C SER A 245 -5.52 8.84 28.55
N GLY A 246 -4.30 9.31 28.27
CA GLY A 246 -3.60 10.32 29.07
C GLY A 246 -4.32 11.67 29.09
N LEU A 247 -4.84 12.13 27.95
CA LEU A 247 -5.65 13.34 27.84
C LEU A 247 -6.96 13.25 28.63
N LEU A 248 -7.66 12.12 28.55
CA LEU A 248 -8.87 11.88 29.35
C LEU A 248 -8.58 11.86 30.86
N GLY A 249 -7.46 11.26 31.27
CA GLY A 249 -7.02 11.27 32.67
C GLY A 249 -6.71 12.67 33.21
N LEU A 250 -6.16 13.56 32.38
CA LEU A 250 -5.89 14.95 32.74
C LEU A 250 -7.16 15.80 32.83
N LEU A 251 -8.12 15.60 31.93
CA LEU A 251 -9.41 16.30 31.95
C LEU A 251 -10.32 15.85 33.12
N ALA A 252 -10.23 14.59 33.55
CA ALA A 252 -10.94 14.08 34.72
C ALA A 252 -10.41 14.66 36.05
N ARG A 253 -9.20 15.24 36.06
CA ARG A 253 -8.57 15.81 37.25
C ARG A 253 -8.95 17.28 37.41
N ARG A 254 -10.24 17.56 37.58
CA ARG A 254 -10.73 18.90 37.95
C ARG A 254 -10.40 19.16 39.44
N PRO A 255 -9.67 20.24 39.80
CA PRO A 255 -9.40 20.54 41.19
C PRO A 255 -10.70 20.94 41.89
N SER A 256 -11.09 20.20 42.94
CA SER A 256 -12.19 20.61 43.81
C SER A 256 -11.76 21.87 44.57
N LYS A 257 -12.31 23.03 44.19
CA LYS A 257 -12.27 24.22 45.05
C LYS A 257 -13.13 23.92 46.28
N ARG A 258 -12.51 23.51 47.39
CA ARG A 258 -13.14 23.56 48.71
C ARG A 258 -13.21 25.03 49.13
N ARG A 259 -14.42 25.55 49.25
CA ARG A 259 -14.78 26.63 50.17
C ARG A 259 -15.63 26.02 51.27
#